data_AF-A0A1H1BLV0-F1
#
_entry.id   AF-A0A1H1BLV0-F1
#
_cell.length_a   1.000
_cell.length_b   1.000
_cell.length_c   1.000
_cell.angle_alpha   90.00
_cell.angle_beta   90.00
_cell.angle_gamma   90.00
#
_symmetry.space_group_name_H-M   'P 1'
#
loop_
_entity.id
_entity.type
_entity.pdbx_description
1 polymer ?
#
loop_
_entity_poly.entity_id
_entity_poly.type
_entity_poly.pdbx_seq_one_letter_code
_entity_poly.pdbx_strand_id
1 'polypeptide(L)'
;MTTLGTTRERPTHCKHGHEFTELNTRINRNADGSFRQYRCRACAAEAQRRAVERKRESMTPDEWATYIDARRATQREKDRAARRAQGIKSRAEIAAVRARERKAQTAESATARAAKRATREAAKIRPQQERERGELAEQNRQDEQEALMAQARDHAHVAAGPFPIVDPLVRVPAACRRGHELTARTVHVTTRVVDGDTVPGGVECIRCLREDCYRAHYRMSAADPVPPELLDEAEFIRQPCGTGHASRRAEPWPTSGWWARVDFASGWGFCDPDPTPELRAAREAARAEEALRVDEATRARIADELDEIELRDARLRREQRRHDAEAATAAIRAAMTAARGGVAV
;
A
#
# COMPACT_ATOMS: atom_id res chain seq x y z
N MET A 1 -23.15 28.23 -24.39
CA MET A 1 -22.93 27.57 -23.09
C MET A 1 -23.75 28.31 -22.04
N THR A 2 -24.98 27.85 -21.80
CA THR A 2 -25.89 28.41 -20.80
C THR A 2 -25.62 27.73 -19.45
N THR A 3 -25.13 28.49 -18.49
CA THR A 3 -24.95 28.10 -17.09
C THR A 3 -26.32 27.83 -16.46
N LEU A 4 -26.71 26.56 -16.39
CA LEU A 4 -27.89 26.13 -15.65
C LEU A 4 -27.69 26.47 -14.16
N GLY A 5 -28.57 27.33 -13.63
CA GLY A 5 -28.58 27.75 -12.23
C GLY A 5 -28.56 26.57 -11.25
N THR A 6 -27.46 26.48 -10.51
CA THR A 6 -27.10 25.39 -9.59
C THR A 6 -27.62 25.56 -8.16
N THR A 7 -28.69 26.33 -7.94
CA THR A 7 -29.19 26.61 -6.58
C THR A 7 -30.70 26.42 -6.41
N ARG A 8 -31.32 25.48 -7.13
CA ARG A 8 -32.57 24.91 -6.61
C ARG A 8 -32.21 23.90 -5.54
N GLU A 9 -32.52 24.23 -4.30
CA GLU A 9 -32.42 23.34 -3.14
C GLU A 9 -32.99 21.97 -3.53
N ARG A 10 -32.19 20.92 -3.31
CA ARG A 10 -32.60 19.56 -3.65
C ARG A 10 -33.80 19.21 -2.76
N PRO A 11 -34.92 18.73 -3.33
CA PRO A 11 -36.06 18.33 -2.52
C PRO A 11 -35.62 17.23 -1.55
N THR A 12 -35.88 17.42 -0.27
CA THR A 12 -35.57 16.45 0.79
C THR A 12 -36.60 15.32 0.86
N HIS A 13 -37.79 15.54 0.29
CA HIS A 13 -38.90 14.59 0.31
C HIS A 13 -39.51 14.41 -1.09
N CYS A 14 -40.03 13.22 -1.36
CA CYS A 14 -40.80 12.96 -2.56
C CYS A 14 -42.23 13.51 -2.44
N LYS A 15 -43.00 13.51 -3.53
CA LYS A 15 -44.40 13.98 -3.57
C LYS A 15 -45.37 13.23 -2.64
N HIS A 16 -44.94 12.11 -2.07
CA HIS A 16 -45.71 11.30 -1.11
C HIS A 16 -45.17 11.41 0.32
N GLY A 17 -44.26 12.37 0.58
CA GLY A 17 -43.71 12.60 1.92
C GLY A 17 -42.62 11.64 2.35
N HIS A 18 -42.12 10.75 1.49
CA HIS A 18 -40.97 9.91 1.83
C HIS A 18 -39.67 10.71 1.72
N GLU A 19 -38.86 10.67 2.76
CA GLU A 19 -37.54 11.28 2.78
C GLU A 19 -36.59 10.62 1.77
N PHE A 20 -35.81 11.44 1.07
CA PHE A 20 -34.76 10.99 0.16
C PHE A 20 -33.47 10.70 0.93
N THR A 21 -33.31 9.44 1.35
CA THR A 21 -32.05 8.91 1.90
C THR A 21 -31.26 8.18 0.82
N GLU A 22 -29.98 7.88 1.07
CA GLU A 22 -29.15 7.07 0.14
C GLU A 22 -29.78 5.70 -0.15
N LEU A 23 -30.42 5.09 0.86
CA LEU A 23 -31.11 3.82 0.74
C LEU A 23 -32.45 3.93 0.00
N ASN A 24 -33.14 5.07 0.10
CA ASN A 24 -34.49 5.27 -0.45
C ASN A 24 -34.50 6.04 -1.78
N THR A 25 -33.34 6.48 -2.26
CA THR A 25 -33.23 7.25 -3.51
C THR A 25 -32.79 6.36 -4.66
N ARG A 26 -33.44 6.53 -5.82
CA ARG A 26 -33.00 5.97 -7.10
C ARG A 26 -32.82 7.11 -8.10
N ILE A 27 -31.61 7.19 -8.65
CA ILE A 27 -31.29 8.15 -9.71
C ILE A 27 -31.57 7.48 -11.04
N ASN A 28 -32.56 7.97 -11.77
CA ASN A 28 -32.79 7.55 -13.15
C ASN A 28 -32.00 8.45 -14.09
N ARG A 29 -31.07 7.84 -14.83
CA ARG A 29 -30.33 8.49 -15.91
C ARG A 29 -31.03 8.26 -17.25
N ASN A 30 -30.94 9.23 -18.14
CA ASN A 30 -31.35 9.09 -19.53
C ASN A 30 -30.36 8.20 -20.31
N ALA A 31 -30.73 7.80 -21.53
CA ALA A 31 -29.87 6.99 -22.40
C ALA A 31 -28.56 7.71 -22.80
N ASP A 32 -28.58 9.04 -22.82
CA ASP A 32 -27.42 9.92 -23.04
C ASP A 32 -26.58 10.16 -21.77
N GLY A 33 -26.94 9.53 -20.64
CA GLY A 33 -26.27 9.69 -19.35
C GLY A 33 -26.68 10.93 -18.56
N SER A 34 -27.52 11.80 -19.11
CA SER A 34 -28.00 13.01 -18.42
C SER A 34 -28.96 12.66 -17.27
N PHE A 35 -28.96 13.50 -16.22
CA PHE A 35 -29.76 13.29 -15.02
C PHE A 35 -31.23 13.61 -15.31
N ARG A 36 -32.13 12.62 -15.15
CA ARG A 36 -33.56 12.81 -15.46
C ARG A 36 -34.38 13.25 -14.25
N GLN A 37 -34.29 12.53 -13.12
CA GLN A 37 -35.12 12.76 -11.92
C GLN A 37 -34.73 11.84 -10.75
N TYR A 38 -34.87 12.34 -9.51
CA TYR A 38 -34.90 11.53 -8.29
C TYR A 38 -36.23 10.80 -8.17
N ARG A 39 -36.20 9.48 -7.94
CA ARG A 39 -37.39 8.72 -7.56
C ARG A 39 -37.18 8.04 -6.23
N CYS A 40 -38.17 8.15 -5.35
CA CYS A 40 -38.21 7.40 -4.11
C CYS A 40 -38.44 5.93 -4.41
N ARG A 41 -37.63 5.04 -3.83
CA ARG A 41 -37.73 3.59 -4.01
C ARG A 41 -39.05 3.05 -3.49
N ALA A 42 -39.56 3.57 -2.37
CA ALA A 42 -40.88 3.19 -1.85
C ALA A 42 -41.99 3.47 -2.87
N CYS A 43 -42.06 4.69 -3.42
CA CYS A 43 -43.03 5.05 -4.45
C CYS A 43 -42.85 4.25 -5.74
N ALA A 44 -41.61 3.94 -6.13
CA ALA A 44 -41.34 3.12 -7.30
C ALA A 44 -41.82 1.67 -7.11
N ALA A 45 -41.60 1.09 -5.93
CA ALA A 45 -42.08 -0.24 -5.57
C ALA A 45 -43.62 -0.28 -5.53
N GLU A 46 -44.26 0.74 -4.97
CA GLU A 46 -45.72 0.83 -4.96
C GLU A 46 -46.30 0.98 -6.38
N ALA A 47 -45.71 1.83 -7.21
CA ALA A 47 -46.11 1.97 -8.61
C ALA A 47 -45.95 0.64 -9.39
N GLN A 48 -44.89 -0.12 -9.10
CA GLN A 48 -44.70 -1.47 -9.66
C GLN A 48 -45.77 -2.45 -9.17
N ARG A 49 -46.12 -2.44 -7.86
CA ARG A 49 -47.21 -3.28 -7.32
C ARG A 49 -48.53 -3.00 -8.01
N ARG A 50 -48.93 -1.73 -8.12
CA ARG A 50 -50.15 -1.32 -8.83
C ARG A 50 -50.14 -1.71 -10.31
N ALA A 51 -48.97 -1.68 -10.97
CA ALA A 51 -48.86 -2.11 -12.37
C ALA A 51 -49.00 -3.63 -12.52
N VAL A 52 -48.45 -4.41 -11.58
CA VAL A 52 -48.59 -5.87 -11.52
C VAL A 52 -50.05 -6.24 -11.26
N GLU A 53 -50.70 -5.56 -10.32
CA GLU A 53 -52.11 -5.76 -9.97
C GLU A 53 -53.04 -5.46 -11.15
N ARG A 54 -52.92 -4.30 -11.80
CA ARG A 54 -53.68 -4.00 -13.03
C ARG A 54 -53.51 -5.07 -14.12
N LYS A 55 -52.29 -5.59 -14.26
CA LYS A 55 -52.01 -6.65 -15.25
C LYS A 55 -52.64 -7.98 -14.85
N ARG A 56 -52.68 -8.28 -13.55
CA ARG A 56 -53.36 -9.45 -13.01
C ARG A 56 -54.87 -9.35 -13.18
N GLU A 57 -55.46 -8.18 -12.94
CA GLU A 57 -56.90 -7.93 -13.13
C GLU A 57 -57.33 -7.99 -14.60
N SER A 58 -56.44 -7.63 -15.53
CA SER A 58 -56.71 -7.70 -16.97
C SER A 58 -56.62 -9.10 -17.58
N MET A 59 -56.27 -10.12 -16.80
CA MET A 59 -56.03 -11.49 -17.27
C MET A 59 -56.91 -12.47 -16.50
N THR A 60 -57.36 -13.53 -17.17
CA THR A 60 -57.95 -14.68 -16.47
C THR A 60 -56.90 -15.35 -15.58
N PRO A 61 -57.30 -16.11 -14.54
CA PRO A 61 -56.35 -16.84 -13.69
C PRO A 61 -55.36 -17.73 -14.45
N ASP A 62 -55.80 -18.39 -15.52
CA ASP A 62 -54.98 -19.29 -16.33
C ASP A 62 -53.97 -18.53 -17.21
N GLU A 63 -54.39 -17.40 -17.80
CA GLU A 63 -53.50 -16.49 -18.53
C GLU A 63 -52.44 -15.88 -17.62
N TRP A 64 -52.82 -15.50 -16.39
CA TRP A 64 -51.89 -14.98 -15.39
C TRP A 64 -50.86 -16.03 -14.97
N ALA A 65 -51.29 -17.27 -14.74
CA ALA A 65 -50.38 -18.39 -14.44
C ALA A 65 -49.37 -18.60 -15.58
N THR A 66 -49.87 -18.65 -16.82
CA THR A 66 -49.04 -18.77 -18.03
C THR A 66 -48.02 -17.62 -18.16
N TYR A 67 -48.45 -16.38 -17.89
CA TYR A 67 -47.59 -15.20 -17.90
C TYR A 67 -46.46 -15.29 -16.86
N ILE A 68 -46.78 -15.73 -15.63
CA ILE A 68 -45.80 -15.89 -14.55
C ILE A 68 -44.78 -16.99 -14.89
N ASP A 69 -45.22 -18.10 -15.47
CA ASP A 69 -44.33 -19.20 -15.86
C ASP A 69 -43.42 -18.81 -17.03
N ALA A 70 -43.94 -18.11 -18.04
CA ALA A 70 -43.12 -17.54 -19.11
C ALA A 70 -42.06 -16.57 -18.56
N ARG A 71 -42.44 -15.70 -17.61
CA ARG A 71 -41.50 -14.78 -16.96
C ARG A 71 -40.43 -15.51 -16.15
N ARG A 72 -40.79 -16.56 -15.41
CA ARG A 72 -39.84 -17.42 -14.69
C ARG A 72 -38.90 -18.15 -15.64
N ALA A 73 -39.39 -18.64 -16.77
CA ALA A 73 -38.58 -19.28 -17.80
C ALA A 73 -37.54 -18.30 -18.38
N THR A 74 -37.95 -17.08 -18.75
CA THR A 74 -37.02 -16.03 -19.21
C THR A 74 -35.99 -15.68 -18.13
N GLN A 75 -36.39 -15.62 -16.85
CA GLN A 75 -35.43 -15.35 -15.77
C GLN A 75 -34.40 -16.48 -15.63
N ARG A 76 -34.83 -17.75 -15.67
CA ARG A 76 -33.93 -18.91 -15.65
C ARG A 76 -32.98 -18.91 -16.84
N GLU A 77 -33.43 -18.47 -18.01
CA GLU A 77 -32.57 -18.32 -19.19
C GLU A 77 -31.51 -17.22 -18.99
N LYS A 78 -31.90 -16.05 -18.48
CA LYS A 78 -30.97 -14.97 -18.11
C LYS A 78 -29.96 -15.43 -17.07
N ASP A 79 -30.39 -16.15 -16.04
CA ASP A 79 -29.51 -16.67 -14.99
C ASP A 79 -28.53 -17.71 -15.56
N ARG A 80 -28.99 -18.58 -16.48
CA ARG A 80 -28.11 -19.53 -17.20
C ARG A 80 -27.10 -18.80 -18.08
N ALA A 81 -27.52 -17.76 -18.80
CA ALA A 81 -26.63 -16.94 -19.61
C ALA A 81 -25.58 -16.20 -18.74
N ALA A 82 -26.00 -15.66 -17.59
CA ALA A 82 -25.10 -15.01 -16.64
C ALA A 82 -24.07 -15.98 -16.06
N ARG A 83 -24.47 -17.19 -15.67
CA ARG A 83 -23.54 -18.24 -15.21
C ARG A 83 -22.57 -18.68 -16.30
N ARG A 84 -23.02 -18.80 -17.55
CA ARG A 84 -22.13 -19.08 -18.70
C ARG A 84 -21.13 -17.96 -18.91
N ALA A 85 -21.57 -16.70 -18.89
CA ALA A 85 -20.68 -15.54 -19.01
C ALA A 85 -19.66 -15.48 -17.87
N GLN A 86 -20.09 -15.75 -16.63
CA GLN A 86 -19.20 -15.83 -15.47
C GLN A 86 -18.20 -16.98 -15.61
N GLY A 87 -18.62 -18.15 -16.08
CA GLY A 87 -17.73 -19.28 -16.35
C GLY A 87 -16.72 -19.02 -17.47
N ILE A 88 -17.07 -18.22 -18.48
CA ILE A 88 -16.13 -17.79 -19.52
C ILE A 88 -15.10 -16.82 -18.93
N LYS A 89 -15.54 -15.84 -18.12
CA LYS A 89 -14.64 -14.90 -17.44
C LYS A 89 -13.65 -15.62 -16.52
N SER A 90 -14.13 -16.54 -15.68
CA SER A 90 -13.26 -17.28 -14.77
C SER A 90 -12.25 -18.16 -15.51
N ARG A 91 -12.65 -18.80 -16.62
CA ARG A 91 -11.71 -19.55 -17.48
C ARG A 91 -10.64 -18.66 -18.11
N ALA A 92 -11.02 -17.47 -18.58
CA ALA A 92 -10.08 -16.50 -19.14
C ALA A 92 -9.10 -15.99 -18.07
N GLU A 93 -9.58 -15.71 -16.85
CA GLU A 93 -8.75 -15.32 -15.71
C GLU A 93 -7.77 -16.44 -15.33
N ILE A 94 -8.23 -17.68 -15.20
CA ILE A 94 -7.38 -18.85 -14.94
C ILE A 94 -6.33 -19.02 -16.04
N ALA A 95 -6.71 -18.86 -17.31
CA ALA A 95 -5.77 -18.94 -18.43
C ALA A 95 -4.70 -17.83 -18.37
N ALA A 96 -5.10 -16.60 -18.01
CA ALA A 96 -4.19 -15.48 -17.85
C ALA A 96 -3.21 -15.69 -16.67
N VAL A 97 -3.67 -16.22 -15.54
CA VAL A 97 -2.81 -16.58 -14.39
C VAL A 97 -1.78 -17.62 -14.82
N ARG A 98 -2.21 -18.73 -15.45
CA ARG A 98 -1.30 -19.77 -15.96
C ARG A 98 -0.30 -19.24 -16.98
N ALA A 99 -0.69 -18.28 -17.82
CA ALA A 99 0.22 -17.64 -18.76
C ALA A 99 1.30 -16.80 -18.05
N ARG A 100 0.93 -16.07 -16.98
CA ARG A 100 1.88 -15.33 -16.14
C ARG A 100 2.85 -16.26 -15.43
N GLU A 101 2.37 -17.36 -14.86
CA GLU A 101 3.21 -18.39 -14.22
C GLU A 101 4.23 -18.99 -15.21
N ARG A 102 3.80 -19.35 -16.42
CA ARG A 102 4.72 -19.82 -17.47
C ARG A 102 5.78 -18.78 -17.82
N LYS A 103 5.38 -17.51 -17.97
CA LYS A 103 6.32 -16.40 -18.25
C LYS A 103 7.33 -16.23 -17.11
N ALA A 104 6.89 -16.33 -15.86
CA ALA A 104 7.76 -16.28 -14.69
C ALA A 104 8.76 -17.45 -14.67
N GLN A 105 8.30 -18.68 -14.90
CA GLN A 105 9.16 -19.87 -14.97
C GLN A 105 10.22 -19.76 -16.07
N THR A 106 9.86 -19.20 -17.24
CA THR A 106 10.82 -18.95 -18.32
C THR A 106 11.85 -17.88 -17.96
N ALA A 107 11.44 -16.84 -17.24
CA ALA A 107 12.34 -15.77 -16.79
C ALA A 107 13.30 -16.27 -15.70
N GLU A 108 12.82 -17.07 -14.76
CA GLU A 108 13.63 -17.75 -13.75
C GLU A 108 14.65 -18.70 -14.39
N SER A 109 14.21 -19.49 -15.37
CA SER A 109 15.13 -20.35 -16.14
C SER A 109 16.19 -19.55 -16.90
N ALA A 110 15.82 -18.39 -17.45
CA ALA A 110 16.75 -17.51 -18.16
C ALA A 110 17.77 -16.86 -17.22
N THR A 111 17.31 -16.35 -16.06
CA THR A 111 18.19 -15.77 -15.03
C THR A 111 19.14 -16.81 -14.44
N ALA A 112 18.67 -18.04 -14.17
CA ALA A 112 19.52 -19.14 -13.74
C ALA A 112 20.61 -19.49 -14.78
N ARG A 113 20.27 -19.47 -16.08
CA ARG A 113 21.26 -19.65 -17.16
C ARG A 113 22.26 -18.50 -17.24
N ALA A 114 21.79 -17.26 -17.07
CA ALA A 114 22.65 -16.07 -17.05
C ALA A 114 23.62 -16.11 -15.85
N ALA A 115 23.15 -16.47 -14.66
CA ALA A 115 23.99 -16.64 -13.46
C ALA A 115 25.05 -17.74 -13.65
N LYS A 116 24.68 -18.88 -14.25
CA LYS A 116 25.63 -19.94 -14.62
C LYS A 116 26.68 -19.47 -15.65
N ARG A 117 26.31 -18.57 -16.56
CA ARG A 117 27.25 -17.97 -17.50
C ARG A 117 28.18 -16.97 -16.82
N ALA A 118 27.64 -16.09 -15.98
CA ALA A 118 28.42 -15.09 -15.23
C ALA A 118 29.44 -15.75 -14.30
N THR A 119 29.06 -16.82 -13.60
CA THR A 119 29.99 -17.60 -12.76
C THR A 119 31.11 -18.24 -13.58
N ARG A 120 30.82 -18.76 -14.78
CA ARG A 120 31.86 -19.26 -15.70
C ARG A 120 32.79 -18.17 -16.22
N GLU A 121 32.27 -16.98 -16.54
CA GLU A 121 33.08 -15.84 -16.96
C GLU A 121 33.93 -15.29 -15.81
N ALA A 122 33.36 -15.16 -14.60
CA ALA A 122 34.09 -14.77 -13.40
C ALA A 122 35.23 -15.76 -13.08
N ALA A 123 34.99 -17.08 -13.22
CA ALA A 123 36.02 -18.09 -13.03
C ALA A 123 37.19 -17.96 -14.03
N LYS A 124 36.97 -17.42 -15.24
CA LYS A 124 38.04 -17.14 -16.21
C LYS A 124 38.85 -15.91 -15.84
N ILE A 125 38.20 -14.89 -15.27
CA ILE A 125 38.82 -13.59 -14.96
C ILE A 125 39.53 -13.61 -13.60
N ARG A 126 39.06 -14.44 -12.65
CA ARG A 126 39.59 -14.52 -11.28
C ARG A 126 41.12 -14.63 -11.19
N PRO A 127 41.81 -15.48 -11.98
CA PRO A 127 43.28 -15.59 -11.89
C PRO A 127 44.00 -14.31 -12.31
N GLN A 128 43.46 -13.56 -13.27
CA GLN A 128 44.02 -12.28 -13.69
C GLN A 128 43.80 -11.21 -12.61
N GLN A 129 42.59 -11.13 -12.06
CA GLN A 129 42.30 -10.21 -10.96
C GLN A 129 43.12 -10.52 -9.70
N GLU A 130 43.38 -11.80 -9.39
CA GLU A 130 44.26 -12.19 -8.28
C GLU A 130 45.71 -11.72 -8.50
N ARG A 131 46.21 -11.72 -9.75
CA ARG A 131 47.52 -11.16 -10.10
C ARG A 131 47.55 -9.65 -9.97
N GLU A 132 46.59 -8.94 -10.58
CA GLU A 132 46.48 -7.48 -10.51
C GLU A 132 46.32 -7.00 -9.06
N ARG A 133 45.55 -7.72 -8.23
CA ARG A 133 45.41 -7.42 -6.80
C ARG A 133 46.71 -7.67 -6.03
N GLY A 134 47.48 -8.69 -6.41
CA GLY A 134 48.80 -8.95 -5.85
C GLY A 134 49.78 -7.82 -6.17
N GLU A 135 49.82 -7.38 -7.42
CA GLU A 135 50.63 -6.26 -7.91
C GLU A 135 50.26 -4.96 -7.19
N LEU A 136 48.96 -4.63 -7.11
CA LEU A 136 48.49 -3.43 -6.40
C LEU A 136 48.78 -3.48 -4.90
N ALA A 137 48.63 -4.64 -4.26
CA ALA A 137 48.97 -4.78 -2.84
C ALA A 137 50.48 -4.61 -2.60
N GLU A 138 51.32 -5.00 -3.55
CA GLU A 138 52.76 -4.76 -3.49
C GLU A 138 53.09 -3.29 -3.67
N GLN A 139 52.42 -2.62 -4.59
CA GLN A 139 52.55 -1.18 -4.80
C GLN A 139 52.11 -0.37 -3.57
N ASN A 140 50.96 -0.70 -2.97
CA ASN A 140 50.52 -0.06 -1.73
C ASN A 140 51.50 -0.26 -0.58
N ARG A 141 52.15 -1.43 -0.47
CA ARG A 141 53.20 -1.65 0.53
C ARG A 141 54.41 -0.73 0.30
N GLN A 142 54.78 -0.50 -0.97
CA GLN A 142 55.86 0.42 -1.32
C GLN A 142 55.46 1.87 -0.98
N ASP A 143 54.25 2.28 -1.34
CA ASP A 143 53.72 3.62 -1.04
C ASP A 143 53.57 3.87 0.46
N GLU A 144 53.11 2.88 1.24
CA GLU A 144 53.07 2.95 2.71
C GLU A 144 54.47 3.05 3.32
N GLN A 145 55.44 2.33 2.76
CA GLN A 145 56.83 2.40 3.21
C GLN A 145 57.44 3.78 2.89
N GLU A 146 57.13 4.35 1.73
CA GLU A 146 57.52 5.71 1.35
C GLU A 146 56.82 6.77 2.22
N ALA A 147 55.53 6.59 2.47
CA ALA A 147 54.73 7.46 3.34
C ALA A 147 55.22 7.42 4.79
N LEU A 148 55.58 6.26 5.33
CA LEU A 148 56.19 6.14 6.67
C LEU A 148 57.53 6.88 6.74
N MET A 149 58.35 6.80 5.69
CA MET A 149 59.61 7.54 5.60
C MET A 149 59.40 9.06 5.46
N ALA A 150 58.31 9.49 4.82
CA ALA A 150 57.89 10.89 4.76
C ALA A 150 57.29 11.38 6.09
N GLN A 151 56.48 10.56 6.75
CA GLN A 151 55.84 10.88 8.03
C GLN A 151 56.86 10.96 9.18
N ALA A 152 57.95 10.18 9.10
CA ALA A 152 59.11 10.30 9.97
C ALA A 152 59.86 11.65 9.83
N ARG A 153 59.62 12.41 8.75
CA ARG A 153 60.18 13.77 8.56
C ARG A 153 59.31 14.88 9.13
N ASP A 154 58.01 14.65 9.37
CA ASP A 154 57.05 15.74 9.60
C ASP A 154 56.39 15.79 11.00
N HIS A 155 56.65 14.86 11.91
CA HIS A 155 56.04 14.93 13.26
C HIS A 155 56.84 15.78 14.26
N ALA A 156 56.69 17.10 14.14
CA ALA A 156 56.69 18.05 15.26
C ALA A 156 55.38 18.86 15.22
N HIS A 157 54.63 18.82 16.33
CA HIS A 157 53.29 19.43 16.56
C HIS A 157 52.14 18.66 15.87
N VAL A 158 51.08 18.26 16.57
CA VAL A 158 50.02 19.11 17.13
C VAL A 158 49.34 18.41 18.32
N ALA A 159 49.10 19.19 19.38
CA ALA A 159 48.36 18.79 20.57
C ALA A 159 46.84 18.84 20.35
N ALA A 160 46.14 17.78 20.76
CA ALA A 160 44.68 17.72 20.80
C ALA A 160 44.16 18.36 22.10
N GLY A 161 43.28 19.35 21.97
CA GLY A 161 42.46 19.88 23.06
C GLY A 161 41.03 19.33 23.02
N PRO A 162 40.32 19.26 24.16
CA PRO A 162 38.98 18.67 24.26
C PRO A 162 37.89 19.67 23.82
N PHE A 163 37.02 19.26 22.90
CA PHE A 163 35.85 20.04 22.52
C PHE A 163 34.67 19.74 23.46
N PRO A 164 34.03 20.75 24.08
CA PRO A 164 32.81 20.57 24.84
C PRO A 164 31.63 20.29 23.88
N ILE A 165 30.87 19.23 24.16
CA ILE A 165 29.65 18.86 23.46
C ILE A 165 28.58 19.91 23.79
N VAL A 166 28.25 20.75 22.82
CA VAL A 166 27.17 21.74 22.91
C VAL A 166 25.86 21.04 22.51
N ASP A 167 24.78 21.24 23.27
CA ASP A 167 23.46 20.65 22.98
C ASP A 167 23.04 20.83 21.52
N PRO A 168 22.45 19.80 20.86
CA PRO A 168 22.00 19.91 19.48
C PRO A 168 20.87 20.94 19.39
N LEU A 169 21.05 21.91 18.50
CA LEU A 169 20.12 23.03 18.36
C LEU A 169 18.87 22.64 17.56
N VAL A 170 18.97 21.61 16.72
CA VAL A 170 17.86 21.09 15.89
C VAL A 170 17.88 19.57 15.85
N ARG A 171 16.73 18.94 16.08
CA ARG A 171 16.52 17.50 15.96
C ARG A 171 15.70 17.16 14.72
N VAL A 172 16.24 16.34 13.83
CA VAL A 172 15.60 15.83 12.61
C VAL A 172 14.87 14.53 12.98
N PRO A 173 13.54 14.42 12.76
CA PRO A 173 12.80 13.19 13.03
C PRO A 173 13.20 12.10 12.03
N ALA A 174 12.97 10.81 12.35
CA ALA A 174 13.35 9.72 11.46
C ALA A 174 12.55 9.72 10.14
N ALA A 175 11.34 10.29 10.15
CA ALA A 175 10.51 10.46 8.96
C ALA A 175 9.77 11.81 8.97
N CYS A 176 9.44 12.32 7.78
CA CYS A 176 8.63 13.52 7.61
C CYS A 176 7.13 13.22 7.78
N ARG A 177 6.28 14.27 7.75
CA ARG A 177 4.81 14.12 7.87
C ARG A 177 4.16 13.29 6.75
N ARG A 178 4.83 13.14 5.60
CA ARG A 178 4.40 12.28 4.48
C ARG A 178 4.99 10.86 4.54
N GLY A 179 5.73 10.51 5.61
CA GLY A 179 6.33 9.20 5.79
C GLY A 179 7.67 8.97 5.08
N HIS A 180 8.24 9.98 4.43
CA HIS A 180 9.58 9.86 3.85
C HIS A 180 10.64 9.81 4.93
N GLU A 181 11.57 8.85 4.83
CA GLU A 181 12.73 8.79 5.70
C GLU A 181 13.62 10.03 5.56
N LEU A 182 14.04 10.58 6.70
CA LEU A 182 14.95 11.72 6.76
C LEU A 182 16.36 11.26 7.13
N THR A 183 17.26 11.41 6.16
CA THR A 183 18.69 11.16 6.25
C THR A 183 19.44 12.44 5.91
N ALA A 184 20.75 12.46 6.08
CA ALA A 184 21.60 13.56 5.65
C ALA A 184 21.48 13.91 4.14
N ARG A 185 20.95 13.00 3.31
CA ARG A 185 20.70 13.23 1.87
C ARG A 185 19.29 13.71 1.56
N THR A 186 18.29 13.27 2.33
CA THR A 186 16.88 13.58 2.06
C THR A 186 16.36 14.77 2.86
N VAL A 187 17.19 15.34 3.74
CA VAL A 187 16.86 16.52 4.54
C VAL A 187 17.56 17.77 4.04
N HIS A 188 16.83 18.88 4.06
CA HIS A 188 17.39 20.23 3.95
C HIS A 188 17.15 20.95 5.28
N VAL A 189 18.21 21.34 5.95
CA VAL A 189 18.20 22.14 7.16
C VAL A 189 18.39 23.60 6.77
N THR A 190 17.34 24.42 6.91
CA THR A 190 17.47 25.86 6.67
C THR A 190 18.42 26.45 7.70
N THR A 191 19.32 27.34 7.27
CA THR A 191 20.27 28.02 8.16
C THR A 191 19.93 29.50 8.25
N ARG A 192 20.30 30.12 9.36
CA ARG A 192 20.20 31.58 9.57
C ARG A 192 21.44 32.07 10.30
N VAL A 193 21.76 33.35 10.15
CA VAL A 193 22.87 33.99 10.87
C VAL A 193 22.33 34.66 12.12
N VAL A 194 22.88 34.32 13.28
CA VAL A 194 22.56 34.92 14.58
C VAL A 194 23.89 35.31 15.24
N ASP A 195 24.05 36.59 15.55
CA ASP A 195 25.27 37.14 16.16
C ASP A 195 26.58 36.79 15.42
N GLY A 196 26.51 36.71 14.08
CA GLY A 196 27.65 36.35 13.22
C GLY A 196 27.85 34.84 13.04
N ASP A 197 27.16 33.99 13.81
CA ASP A 197 27.21 32.54 13.70
C ASP A 197 26.11 31.99 12.79
N THR A 198 26.45 31.02 11.94
CA THR A 198 25.44 30.27 11.18
C THR A 198 24.85 29.18 12.07
N VAL A 199 23.55 29.24 12.30
CA VAL A 199 22.80 28.30 13.14
C VAL A 199 21.71 27.60 12.33
N PRO A 200 21.39 26.33 12.62
CA PRO A 200 20.26 25.65 11.99
C PRO A 200 18.94 26.27 12.48
N GLY A 201 17.97 26.43 11.57
CA GLY A 201 16.70 27.10 11.81
C GLY A 201 15.47 26.21 11.64
N GLY A 202 15.45 25.37 10.61
CA GLY A 202 14.30 24.51 10.29
C GLY A 202 14.70 23.29 9.48
N VAL A 203 13.76 22.37 9.30
CA VAL A 203 13.97 21.07 8.65
C VAL A 203 12.92 20.86 7.57
N GLU A 204 13.37 20.61 6.35
CA GLU A 204 12.54 20.35 5.17
C GLU A 204 12.90 18.99 4.56
N CYS A 205 11.88 18.29 4.05
CA CYS A 205 12.08 17.03 3.34
C CYS A 205 12.29 17.31 1.85
N ILE A 206 13.48 17.00 1.33
CA ILE A 206 13.83 17.22 -0.09
C ILE A 206 12.92 16.43 -1.02
N ARG A 207 12.49 15.22 -0.62
CA ARG A 207 11.52 14.42 -1.38
C ARG A 207 10.18 15.13 -1.52
N CYS A 208 9.63 15.67 -0.42
CA CYS A 208 8.38 16.44 -0.47
C CYS A 208 8.53 17.69 -1.34
N LEU A 209 9.65 18.40 -1.20
CA LEU A 209 9.94 19.60 -1.98
C LEU A 209 10.00 19.28 -3.49
N ARG A 210 10.75 18.25 -3.89
CA ARG A 210 10.83 17.83 -5.30
C ARG A 210 9.50 17.34 -5.84
N GLU A 211 8.75 16.56 -5.06
CA GLU A 211 7.42 16.08 -5.41
C GLU A 211 6.48 17.27 -5.69
N ASP A 212 6.45 18.26 -4.80
CA ASP A 212 5.62 19.45 -4.93
C ASP A 212 6.04 20.29 -6.15
N CYS A 213 7.34 20.49 -6.37
CA CYS A 213 7.86 21.18 -7.54
C CYS A 213 7.51 20.46 -8.85
N TYR A 214 7.66 19.14 -8.90
CA TYR A 214 7.35 18.33 -10.09
C TYR A 214 5.85 18.43 -10.43
N ARG A 215 4.98 18.23 -9.44
CA ARG A 215 3.52 18.33 -9.63
C ARG A 215 3.11 19.73 -10.09
N ALA A 216 3.70 20.77 -9.51
CA ALA A 216 3.45 22.16 -9.91
C ALA A 216 3.89 22.42 -11.36
N HIS A 217 5.06 21.93 -11.76
CA HIS A 217 5.61 22.14 -13.10
C HIS A 217 4.77 21.46 -14.19
N TYR A 218 4.37 20.20 -13.96
CA TYR A 218 3.61 19.41 -14.94
C TYR A 218 2.07 19.54 -14.79
N ARG A 219 1.60 20.41 -13.88
CA ARG A 219 0.17 20.61 -13.56
C ARG A 219 -0.55 19.29 -13.26
N MET A 220 0.15 18.38 -12.60
CA MET A 220 -0.36 17.05 -12.28
C MET A 220 -1.32 17.12 -11.09
N SER A 221 -2.30 16.24 -11.09
CA SER A 221 -3.20 16.10 -9.96
C SER A 221 -2.47 15.41 -8.80
N ALA A 222 -3.05 15.48 -7.60
CA ALA A 222 -2.46 14.81 -6.45
C ALA A 222 -2.44 13.27 -6.58
N ALA A 223 -3.22 12.72 -7.51
CA ALA A 223 -3.36 11.29 -7.76
C ALA A 223 -2.32 10.74 -8.75
N ASP A 224 -1.67 11.61 -9.53
CA ASP A 224 -0.73 11.18 -10.54
C ASP A 224 0.63 10.89 -9.90
N PRO A 225 1.23 9.70 -10.13
CA PRO A 225 2.47 9.31 -9.49
C PRO A 225 3.66 10.13 -10.04
N VAL A 226 4.52 10.59 -9.14
CA VAL A 226 5.82 11.18 -9.51
C VAL A 226 6.79 10.04 -9.86
N PRO A 227 7.58 10.18 -10.94
CA PRO A 227 8.59 9.18 -11.30
C PRO A 227 9.51 8.86 -10.11
N PRO A 228 9.69 7.58 -9.75
CA PRO A 228 10.44 7.19 -8.56
C PRO A 228 11.92 7.61 -8.64
N GLU A 229 12.48 7.72 -9.85
CA GLU A 229 13.86 8.13 -10.09
C GLU A 229 14.12 9.57 -9.60
N LEU A 230 13.11 10.45 -9.64
CA LEU A 230 13.24 11.82 -9.15
C LEU A 230 13.28 11.91 -7.62
N LEU A 231 12.72 10.90 -6.95
CA LEU A 231 12.61 10.80 -5.50
C LEU A 231 13.70 9.87 -4.91
N ASP A 232 14.54 9.29 -5.76
CA ASP A 232 15.67 8.46 -5.35
C ASP A 232 16.66 9.28 -4.52
N GLU A 233 17.01 8.75 -3.35
CA GLU A 233 17.97 9.38 -2.44
C GLU A 233 19.39 9.41 -3.01
N ALA A 234 19.72 8.48 -3.91
CA ALA A 234 21.01 8.47 -4.59
C ALA A 234 21.26 9.74 -5.41
N GLU A 235 20.18 10.36 -5.91
CA GLU A 235 20.21 11.60 -6.72
C GLU A 235 20.26 12.88 -5.87
N PHE A 236 20.25 12.76 -4.53
CA PHE A 236 20.33 13.91 -3.64
C PHE A 236 21.75 14.12 -3.11
N ILE A 237 22.19 15.37 -3.12
CA ILE A 237 23.48 15.78 -2.58
C ILE A 237 23.28 16.23 -1.13
N ARG A 238 24.17 15.81 -0.22
CA ARG A 238 24.18 16.25 1.18
C ARG A 238 24.38 17.77 1.27
N GLN A 239 23.58 18.43 2.11
CA GLN A 239 23.56 19.90 2.19
C GLN A 239 24.87 20.60 2.58
N PRO A 240 25.75 20.09 3.47
CA PRO A 240 26.96 20.82 3.79
C PRO A 240 27.95 20.94 2.62
N CYS A 241 27.65 20.41 1.42
CA CYS A 241 28.33 20.75 0.16
C CYS A 241 28.23 22.26 -0.12
N GLY A 242 29.05 23.01 0.61
CA GLY A 242 29.23 24.43 0.47
C GLY A 242 29.57 24.75 -0.96
N THR A 243 29.15 25.93 -1.38
CA THR A 243 29.39 26.52 -2.69
C THR A 243 30.88 26.73 -3.06
N GLY A 244 31.81 26.20 -2.26
CA GLY A 244 33.22 26.03 -2.64
C GLY A 244 33.46 24.60 -3.09
N HIS A 245 34.04 24.43 -4.29
CA HIS A 245 34.35 23.18 -5.00
C HIS A 245 35.14 22.07 -4.23
N ALA A 246 35.35 22.19 -2.92
CA ALA A 246 36.16 21.28 -2.10
C ALA A 246 35.46 19.93 -1.80
N SER A 247 34.13 19.84 -1.78
CA SER A 247 33.43 18.59 -1.41
C SER A 247 33.39 17.50 -2.50
N ARG A 248 34.02 17.72 -3.66
CA ARG A 248 34.20 16.66 -4.68
C ARG A 248 35.39 15.75 -4.41
N ARG A 249 36.34 16.17 -3.57
CA ARG A 249 37.45 15.33 -3.10
C ARG A 249 37.05 14.79 -1.74
N ALA A 250 37.31 13.52 -1.49
CA ALA A 250 36.91 12.77 -0.28
C ALA A 250 37.60 13.26 1.02
N GLU A 251 37.81 14.56 1.16
CA GLU A 251 38.36 15.16 2.37
C GLU A 251 37.31 15.06 3.49
N PRO A 252 37.73 14.69 4.72
CA PRO A 252 36.84 14.66 5.87
C PRO A 252 36.20 16.03 6.07
N TRP A 253 34.90 16.05 6.37
CA TRP A 253 34.21 17.28 6.71
C TRP A 253 34.89 17.96 7.90
N PRO A 254 34.94 19.31 7.93
CA PRO A 254 35.39 20.02 9.11
C PRO A 254 34.54 19.58 10.32
N THR A 255 35.20 19.28 11.43
CA THR A 255 34.55 18.83 12.67
C THR A 255 33.68 19.92 13.31
N SER A 256 33.82 21.18 12.88
CA SER A 256 33.09 22.33 13.37
C SER A 256 32.20 22.94 12.28
N GLY A 257 30.91 23.12 12.57
CA GLY A 257 29.96 23.81 11.71
C GLY A 257 28.53 23.69 12.23
N TRP A 258 27.58 24.34 11.55
CA TRP A 258 26.16 24.25 11.93
C TRP A 258 25.63 22.81 11.84
N TRP A 259 26.18 21.99 10.94
CA TRP A 259 25.78 20.60 10.72
C TRP A 259 26.11 19.68 11.90
N ALA A 260 27.15 20.00 12.69
CA ALA A 260 27.48 19.28 13.92
C ALA A 260 26.46 19.55 15.05
N ARG A 261 25.60 20.57 14.89
CA ARG A 261 24.53 20.93 15.82
C ARG A 261 23.18 20.34 15.43
N VAL A 262 23.14 19.38 14.50
CA VAL A 262 21.93 18.71 14.02
C VAL A 262 21.94 17.24 14.44
N ASP A 263 21.00 16.87 15.30
CA ASP A 263 20.78 15.47 15.71
C ASP A 263 19.77 14.79 14.80
N PHE A 264 20.08 13.59 14.32
CA PHE A 264 19.18 12.81 13.49
C PHE A 264 18.61 11.64 14.30
N ALA A 265 17.29 11.58 14.44
CA ALA A 265 16.63 10.45 15.07
C ALA A 265 16.80 9.14 14.28
N SER A 266 17.21 9.20 13.02
CA SER A 266 17.62 8.03 12.24
C SER A 266 18.99 7.47 12.65
N GLY A 267 19.78 8.21 13.42
CA GLY A 267 21.13 7.84 13.87
C GLY A 267 22.24 8.10 12.85
N TRP A 268 21.94 8.74 11.71
CA TRP A 268 22.91 9.05 10.66
C TRP A 268 22.83 10.53 10.30
N GLY A 269 23.73 11.31 10.86
CA GLY A 269 23.87 12.73 10.64
C GLY A 269 24.75 13.10 9.47
N PHE A 270 24.98 14.40 9.34
CA PHE A 270 25.84 14.94 8.28
C PHE A 270 27.32 14.54 8.44
N CYS A 271 27.77 14.35 9.68
CA CYS A 271 29.15 13.98 10.01
C CYS A 271 29.44 12.48 9.80
N ASP A 272 28.40 11.65 9.71
CA ASP A 272 28.59 10.22 9.52
C ASP A 272 28.94 9.90 8.07
N PRO A 273 29.76 8.87 7.81
CA PRO A 273 30.01 8.37 6.47
C PRO A 273 28.70 8.13 5.73
N ASP A 274 28.70 8.35 4.42
CA ASP A 274 27.55 7.97 3.63
C ASP A 274 27.33 6.46 3.73
N PRO A 275 26.14 5.99 4.16
CA PRO A 275 25.90 4.56 4.21
C PRO A 275 26.12 4.01 2.82
N THR A 276 27.14 3.15 2.71
CA THR A 276 27.49 2.53 1.44
C THR A 276 26.25 1.83 0.87
N PRO A 277 26.17 1.61 -0.45
CA PRO A 277 25.07 0.84 -1.04
C PRO A 277 24.78 -0.47 -0.29
N GLU A 278 25.81 -1.13 0.23
CA GLU A 278 25.71 -2.35 1.03
C GLU A 278 25.04 -2.11 2.38
N LEU A 279 25.41 -1.05 3.12
CA LEU A 279 24.76 -0.70 4.39
C LEU A 279 23.29 -0.33 4.18
N ARG A 280 22.95 0.33 3.06
CA ARG A 280 21.55 0.60 2.71
C ARG A 280 20.79 -0.68 2.40
N ALA A 281 21.33 -1.56 1.56
CA ALA A 281 20.73 -2.84 1.24
C ALA A 281 20.52 -3.71 2.49
N ALA A 282 21.49 -3.74 3.42
CA ALA A 282 21.36 -4.47 4.67
C ALA A 282 20.20 -3.95 5.54
N ARG A 283 20.00 -2.62 5.58
CA ARG A 283 18.88 -2.00 6.30
C ARG A 283 17.53 -2.28 5.65
N GLU A 284 17.46 -2.19 4.32
CA GLU A 284 16.25 -2.55 3.59
C GLU A 284 15.90 -4.02 3.80
N ALA A 285 16.90 -4.92 3.78
CA ALA A 285 16.71 -6.32 4.10
C ALA A 285 16.19 -6.53 5.53
N ALA A 286 16.78 -5.86 6.53
CA ALA A 286 16.33 -5.95 7.92
C ALA A 286 14.89 -5.43 8.11
N ARG A 287 14.53 -4.33 7.43
CA ARG A 287 13.14 -3.82 7.44
C ARG A 287 12.16 -4.76 6.75
N ALA A 288 12.57 -5.36 5.64
CA ALA A 288 11.76 -6.35 4.93
C ALA A 288 11.55 -7.60 5.78
N GLU A 289 12.57 -8.06 6.50
CA GLU A 289 12.47 -9.17 7.45
C GLU A 289 11.49 -8.85 8.60
N GLU A 290 11.60 -7.66 9.21
CA GLU A 290 10.66 -7.24 10.25
C GLU A 290 9.23 -7.10 9.73
N ALA A 291 9.04 -6.55 8.52
CA ALA A 291 7.73 -6.48 7.89
C ALA A 291 7.12 -7.87 7.66
N LEU A 292 7.93 -8.84 7.20
CA LEU A 292 7.50 -10.23 7.05
C LEU A 292 7.11 -10.85 8.40
N ARG A 293 7.85 -10.57 9.47
CA ARG A 293 7.51 -11.03 10.82
C ARG A 293 6.18 -10.45 11.31
N VAL A 294 5.94 -9.15 11.09
CA VAL A 294 4.67 -8.49 11.46
C VAL A 294 3.50 -9.05 10.65
N ASP A 295 3.70 -9.30 9.36
CA ASP A 295 2.70 -9.93 8.50
C ASP A 295 2.39 -11.36 8.93
N GLU A 296 3.40 -12.15 9.27
CA GLU A 296 3.25 -13.50 9.79
C GLU A 296 2.49 -13.51 11.12
N ALA A 297 2.85 -12.62 12.05
CA ALA A 297 2.12 -12.45 13.32
C ALA A 297 0.66 -12.04 13.10
N THR A 298 0.40 -11.16 12.12
CA THR A 298 -0.96 -10.74 11.75
C THR A 298 -1.77 -11.91 11.18
N ARG A 299 -1.16 -12.73 10.30
CA ARG A 299 -1.80 -13.93 9.75
C ARG A 299 -2.11 -14.96 10.82
N ALA A 300 -1.20 -15.16 11.78
CA ALA A 300 -1.42 -16.04 12.92
C ALA A 300 -2.63 -15.58 13.75
N ARG A 301 -2.70 -14.29 14.09
CA ARG A 301 -3.86 -13.73 14.83
C ARG A 301 -5.18 -13.93 14.07
N ILE A 302 -5.20 -13.71 12.76
CA ILE A 302 -6.41 -13.93 11.94
C ILE A 302 -6.81 -15.40 11.93
N ALA A 303 -5.84 -16.32 11.87
CA ALA A 303 -6.12 -17.75 11.93
C ALA A 303 -6.76 -18.14 13.27
N ASP A 304 -6.21 -17.65 14.39
CA ASP A 304 -6.77 -17.89 15.73
C ASP A 304 -8.21 -17.36 15.87
N GLU A 305 -8.48 -16.15 15.33
CA GLU A 305 -9.83 -15.57 15.32
C GLU A 305 -10.82 -16.41 14.50
N LEU A 306 -10.39 -16.94 13.35
CA LEU A 306 -11.21 -17.82 12.51
C LEU A 306 -11.51 -19.14 13.22
N ASP A 307 -10.53 -19.75 13.88
CA ASP A 307 -10.72 -20.97 14.66
C ASP A 307 -11.73 -20.75 15.80
N GLU A 308 -11.68 -19.59 16.48
CA GLU A 308 -12.65 -19.26 17.53
C GLU A 308 -14.07 -19.15 16.98
N ILE A 309 -14.24 -18.53 15.80
CA ILE A 309 -15.53 -18.42 15.11
C ILE A 309 -16.04 -19.81 14.73
N GLU A 310 -15.19 -20.67 14.16
CA GLU A 310 -15.58 -22.04 13.79
C GLU A 310 -16.01 -22.86 15.01
N LEU A 311 -15.31 -22.72 16.14
CA LEU A 311 -15.67 -23.36 17.41
C LEU A 311 -17.00 -22.82 17.96
N ARG A 312 -17.27 -21.52 17.82
CA ARG A 312 -18.56 -20.90 18.21
C ARG A 312 -19.69 -21.43 17.34
N ASP A 313 -19.50 -21.48 16.03
CA ASP A 313 -20.48 -22.04 15.08
C ASP A 313 -20.71 -23.54 15.31
N ALA A 314 -19.68 -24.30 15.65
CA ALA A 314 -19.80 -25.70 16.03
C ALA A 314 -20.66 -25.87 17.30
N ARG A 315 -20.50 -25.00 18.29
CA ARG A 315 -21.33 -24.98 19.51
C ARG A 315 -22.79 -24.64 19.20
N LEU A 316 -23.04 -23.58 18.45
CA LEU A 316 -24.38 -23.19 18.02
C LEU A 316 -25.07 -24.31 17.24
N ARG A 317 -24.36 -24.98 16.32
CA ARG A 317 -24.90 -26.12 15.58
C ARG A 317 -25.24 -27.32 16.49
N ARG A 318 -24.46 -27.55 17.56
CA ARG A 318 -24.78 -28.61 18.55
C ARG A 318 -26.02 -28.24 19.36
N GLU A 319 -26.12 -27.01 19.83
CA GLU A 319 -27.28 -26.51 20.58
C GLU A 319 -28.56 -26.53 19.75
N GLN A 320 -28.48 -26.12 18.48
CA GLN A 320 -29.60 -26.18 17.55
C GLN A 320 -30.10 -27.63 17.39
N ARG A 321 -29.19 -28.58 17.17
CA ARG A 321 -29.56 -30.01 17.06
C ARG A 321 -30.22 -30.53 18.34
N ARG A 322 -29.78 -30.08 19.51
CA ARG A 322 -30.41 -30.44 20.80
C ARG A 322 -31.84 -29.90 20.86
N HIS A 323 -32.04 -28.61 20.53
CA HIS A 323 -33.37 -28.00 20.46
C HIS A 323 -34.29 -28.71 19.46
N ASP A 324 -33.80 -29.04 18.28
CA ASP A 324 -34.57 -29.74 17.25
C ASP A 324 -34.99 -31.14 17.74
N ALA A 325 -34.10 -31.86 18.44
CA ALA A 325 -34.40 -33.18 19.02
C ALA A 325 -35.43 -33.10 20.16
N GLU A 326 -35.33 -32.09 21.02
CA GLU A 326 -36.31 -31.83 22.09
C GLU A 326 -37.69 -31.48 21.50
N ALA A 327 -37.72 -30.62 20.49
CA ALA A 327 -38.94 -30.23 19.78
C ALA A 327 -39.58 -31.43 19.08
N ALA A 328 -38.79 -32.28 18.41
CA ALA A 328 -39.28 -33.51 17.78
C ALA A 328 -39.86 -34.47 18.82
N THR A 329 -39.18 -34.65 19.96
CA THR A 329 -39.66 -35.52 21.06
C THR A 329 -40.95 -34.97 21.69
N ALA A 330 -41.07 -33.64 21.83
CA ALA A 330 -42.29 -32.99 22.29
C ALA A 330 -43.45 -33.17 21.30
N ALA A 331 -43.19 -33.02 20.00
CA ALA A 331 -44.19 -33.24 18.95
C ALA A 331 -44.70 -34.68 18.92
N ILE A 332 -43.81 -35.68 19.07
CA ILE A 332 -44.18 -37.10 19.17
C ILE A 332 -45.08 -37.32 20.40
N ARG A 333 -44.70 -36.79 21.57
CA ARG A 333 -45.52 -36.88 22.79
C ARG A 333 -46.90 -36.24 22.61
N ALA A 334 -46.97 -35.06 22.00
CA ALA A 334 -48.23 -34.38 21.73
C ALA A 334 -49.13 -35.19 20.77
N ALA A 335 -48.56 -35.76 19.71
CA ALA A 335 -49.28 -36.64 18.79
C ALA A 335 -49.81 -37.90 19.47
N MET A 336 -49.01 -38.54 20.34
CA MET A 336 -49.45 -39.70 21.12
C MET A 336 -50.58 -39.37 22.09
N THR A 337 -50.53 -38.20 22.75
CA THR A 337 -51.60 -37.74 23.65
C THR A 337 -52.88 -37.45 22.87
N ALA A 338 -52.80 -36.78 21.71
CA ALA A 338 -53.95 -36.53 20.85
C ALA A 338 -54.61 -37.82 20.36
N ALA A 339 -53.81 -38.82 19.97
CA ALA A 339 -54.31 -40.12 19.54
C ALA A 339 -55.03 -40.89 20.67
N ARG A 340 -54.59 -40.75 21.92
CA ARG A 340 -55.25 -41.39 23.09
C ARG A 340 -56.52 -40.66 23.54
N GLY A 341 -56.57 -39.34 23.39
CA GLY A 341 -57.73 -38.52 23.77
C GLY A 341 -58.97 -38.69 22.87
N GLY A 342 -58.85 -39.35 21.73
CA GLY A 342 -59.97 -39.71 20.85
C GLY A 342 -60.76 -40.95 21.27
N VAL A 343 -60.36 -41.64 22.35
CA VAL A 343 -61.09 -42.77 22.92
C VAL A 343 -61.82 -42.32 24.19
N ALA A 344 -62.74 -41.39 24.02
CA ALA A 344 -63.76 -41.07 25.01
C ALA A 344 -65.13 -41.26 24.34
N VAL A 345 -65.79 -42.33 24.79
CA VAL A 345 -67.20 -42.74 24.72
C VAL A 345 -68.17 -41.81 24.00
#